data_AF-A0A6N2KAD8-F1
#
_entry.id   AF-A0A6N2KAD8-F1
#
_cell.length_a   1.000
_cell.length_b   1.000
_cell.length_c   1.000
_cell.angle_alpha   90.00
_cell.angle_beta   90.00
_cell.angle_gamma   90.00
#
_symmetry.space_group_name_H-M   'P 1'
#
loop_
_entity.id
_entity.type
_entity.pdbx_description
1 polymer ?
#
loop_
_entity_poly.entity_id
_entity_poly.type
_entity_poly.pdbx_seq_one_letter_code
_entity_poly.pdbx_strand_id
1 'polypeptide(L)'
;MELSVMSPTTQHYRTEHLSIYVLIYKGTITRDLGCKNCVYDIFDDVSETNFPGFKKAIWLECSQEQNEIIFVPSGWYHQVHNLEDTISINHNWFNAYNLSWVLDLLSRDYKEAKEYIEDIRDICDDFEGLCQRNLAANTGMNFSDFFIFLSRFFLANILQLCCQLREDGMSGWSSSKMAKHLVFNLASIRRIALKLTSMDFVAGNHGFFLDLMETLDDPNFLELCLDVGRIYGKIHEQQNCSFDTKKAWMVEFLDYSSHIRNLEDFVKFIDYSVAKLSATFSEEFFLVSGLNNWPLFEDQ
;
A
#
# COMPACT_ATOMS: atom_id res chain seq x y z
N MET A 1 17.47 0.61 -0.99
CA MET A 1 18.70 1.10 -1.66
C MET A 1 18.32 2.22 -2.61
N GLU A 2 18.77 3.45 -2.35
CA GLU A 2 18.62 4.61 -3.24
C GLU A 2 20.03 5.04 -3.66
N LEU A 3 20.30 5.09 -4.96
CA LEU A 3 21.51 5.66 -5.52
C LEU A 3 21.11 6.81 -6.44
N SER A 4 21.33 8.03 -5.96
CA SER A 4 21.38 9.23 -6.77
C SER A 4 22.64 9.99 -6.36
N VAL A 5 23.68 9.90 -7.19
CA VAL A 5 24.85 10.76 -7.11
C VAL A 5 24.57 11.97 -7.98
N MET A 6 24.27 13.10 -7.36
CA MET A 6 24.48 14.41 -7.97
C MET A 6 25.23 15.30 -6.97
N SER A 7 26.47 15.67 -7.31
CA SER A 7 27.20 16.70 -6.59
C SER A 7 26.52 18.05 -6.81
N PRO A 8 26.22 18.85 -5.78
CA PRO A 8 25.84 20.23 -5.98
C PRO A 8 27.09 21.10 -5.94
N THR A 9 27.44 21.69 -7.08
CA THR A 9 28.07 23.01 -7.13
C THR A 9 27.26 23.95 -6.23
N THR A 10 27.90 24.49 -5.19
CA THR A 10 27.27 25.37 -4.21
C THR A 10 26.91 26.70 -4.87
N GLN A 11 25.65 26.85 -5.25
CA GLN A 11 25.06 28.15 -5.55
C GLN A 11 24.25 28.57 -4.33
N HIS A 12 24.71 29.62 -3.64
CA HIS A 12 24.02 30.18 -2.49
C HIS A 12 22.74 30.90 -2.96
N TYR A 13 21.60 30.22 -2.88
CA TYR A 13 20.29 30.86 -2.90
C TYR A 13 19.94 31.30 -1.48
N ARG A 14 19.59 32.58 -1.30
CA ARG A 14 19.04 33.08 -0.03
C ARG A 14 17.67 32.44 0.16
N THR A 15 17.54 31.60 1.18
CA THR A 15 16.26 31.05 1.66
C THR A 15 15.66 32.04 2.65
N GLU A 16 15.04 33.10 2.15
CA GLU A 16 14.18 33.95 2.97
C GLU A 16 12.75 33.72 2.50
N HIS A 17 11.98 33.02 3.36
CA HIS A 17 10.56 32.69 3.25
C HIS A 17 10.20 31.74 2.07
N LEU A 18 9.66 30.57 2.41
CA LEU A 18 9.23 29.55 1.45
C LEU A 18 7.90 29.04 1.98
N SER A 19 6.81 29.53 1.41
CA SER A 19 5.47 29.28 1.90
C SER A 19 4.59 28.67 0.79
N ILE A 20 3.83 27.63 1.16
CA ILE A 20 2.89 26.94 0.25
C ILE A 20 1.48 27.15 0.77
N TYR A 21 0.62 27.72 -0.04
CA TYR A 21 -0.81 27.74 0.25
C TYR A 21 -1.44 26.42 -0.16
N VAL A 22 -2.09 25.74 0.78
CA VAL A 22 -2.82 24.50 0.53
C VAL A 22 -4.28 24.71 0.90
N LEU A 23 -5.16 24.48 -0.08
CA LEU A 23 -6.58 24.31 0.21
C LEU A 23 -6.93 22.82 0.20
N ILE A 24 -7.61 22.36 1.24
CA ILE A 24 -8.06 20.97 1.38
C ILE A 24 -9.57 20.94 1.60
N TYR A 25 -10.28 20.03 0.92
CA TYR A 25 -11.74 19.96 1.05
C TYR A 25 -12.32 18.56 0.93
N LYS A 26 -13.50 18.40 1.53
CA LYS A 26 -14.31 17.18 1.53
C LYS A 26 -15.70 17.51 0.98
N GLY A 27 -16.04 16.98 -0.20
CA GLY A 27 -17.36 17.18 -0.81
C GLY A 27 -17.38 17.06 -2.34
N THR A 28 -18.60 17.01 -2.90
CA THR A 28 -18.84 16.83 -4.35
C THR A 28 -18.59 18.13 -5.11
N ILE A 29 -17.38 18.30 -5.62
CA ILE A 29 -17.06 19.31 -6.65
C ILE A 29 -16.95 18.67 -8.04
N THR A 30 -17.42 17.43 -8.17
CA THR A 30 -17.42 16.68 -9.41
C THR A 30 -18.67 17.04 -10.21
N ARG A 31 -18.51 17.08 -11.53
CA ARG A 31 -19.62 17.26 -12.47
C ARG A 31 -20.45 15.95 -12.49
N ASP A 32 -21.49 15.87 -11.66
CA ASP A 32 -22.27 14.65 -11.40
C ASP A 32 -21.47 13.45 -10.82
N LEU A 33 -22.18 12.49 -10.21
CA LEU A 33 -21.65 11.24 -9.62
C LEU A 33 -21.06 10.25 -10.66
N GLY A 34 -20.56 10.75 -11.80
CA GLY A 34 -20.05 9.92 -12.88
C GLY A 34 -19.16 10.62 -13.91
N CYS A 35 -18.94 11.95 -13.88
CA CYS A 35 -17.99 12.59 -14.80
C CYS A 35 -16.64 12.89 -14.12
N LYS A 36 -15.57 12.62 -14.85
CA LYS A 36 -14.15 12.72 -14.47
C LYS A 36 -13.62 14.16 -14.21
N ASN A 37 -14.49 15.16 -14.14
CA ASN A 37 -14.07 16.56 -14.05
C ASN A 37 -14.38 17.12 -12.67
N CYS A 38 -13.32 17.43 -11.92
CA CYS A 38 -13.35 18.30 -10.76
C CYS A 38 -13.19 19.76 -11.20
N VAL A 39 -13.56 20.70 -10.33
CA VAL A 39 -13.13 22.09 -10.46
C VAL A 39 -11.59 22.12 -10.53
N TYR A 40 -11.04 22.68 -11.61
CA TYR A 40 -9.60 22.70 -11.88
C TYR A 40 -8.90 23.76 -11.04
N ASP A 41 -9.44 24.97 -11.06
CA ASP A 41 -9.04 26.07 -10.20
C ASP A 41 -10.28 26.60 -9.48
N ILE A 42 -10.26 26.53 -8.17
CA ILE A 42 -11.35 27.01 -7.30
C ILE A 42 -11.40 28.55 -7.20
N PHE A 43 -10.32 29.24 -7.59
CA PHE A 43 -10.23 30.69 -7.58
C PHE A 43 -10.75 31.31 -8.88
N ASP A 44 -10.97 30.49 -9.92
CA ASP A 44 -11.61 30.90 -11.17
C ASP A 44 -13.14 31.04 -11.03
N ASP A 45 -13.79 31.55 -12.07
CA ASP A 45 -15.25 31.62 -12.14
C ASP A 45 -15.86 30.21 -12.32
N VAL A 46 -16.15 29.56 -11.19
CA VAL A 46 -16.70 28.21 -11.17
C VAL A 46 -18.20 28.23 -11.48
N SER A 47 -18.55 27.67 -12.64
CA SER A 47 -19.93 27.52 -13.09
C SER A 47 -20.77 26.64 -12.16
N GLU A 48 -21.73 27.25 -11.45
CA GLU A 48 -22.68 26.57 -10.56
C GLU A 48 -23.64 25.60 -11.30
N THR A 49 -23.86 25.82 -12.59
CA THR A 49 -24.63 24.88 -13.41
C THR A 49 -23.88 23.58 -13.67
N ASN A 50 -22.54 23.65 -13.77
CA ASN A 50 -21.69 22.47 -13.92
C ASN A 50 -21.32 21.85 -12.56
N PHE A 51 -21.19 22.67 -11.52
CA PHE A 51 -20.75 22.26 -10.18
C PHE A 51 -21.71 22.76 -9.09
N PRO A 52 -22.95 22.23 -9.03
CA PRO A 52 -23.97 22.72 -8.11
C PRO A 52 -23.63 22.51 -6.62
N GLY A 53 -22.68 21.60 -6.32
CA GLY A 53 -22.15 21.37 -4.98
C GLY A 53 -21.09 22.37 -4.52
N PHE A 54 -20.51 23.16 -5.43
CA PHE A 54 -19.33 23.99 -5.14
C PHE A 54 -19.58 25.01 -4.01
N LYS A 55 -20.69 25.75 -4.06
CA LYS A 55 -21.06 26.72 -3.00
C LYS A 55 -21.34 26.10 -1.63
N LYS A 56 -21.57 24.79 -1.57
CA LYS A 56 -21.85 24.05 -0.33
C LYS A 56 -20.60 23.37 0.23
N ALA A 57 -19.50 23.36 -0.53
CA ALA A 57 -18.26 22.75 -0.09
C ALA A 57 -17.67 23.54 1.09
N ILE A 58 -17.08 22.79 2.03
CA ILE A 58 -16.33 23.35 3.15
C ILE A 58 -14.86 23.18 2.83
N TRP A 59 -14.12 24.27 3.00
CA TRP A 59 -12.69 24.34 2.68
C TRP A 59 -11.89 24.57 3.96
N LEU A 60 -10.72 23.95 4.01
CA LEU A 60 -9.68 24.24 4.99
C LEU A 60 -8.51 24.87 4.25
N GLU A 61 -8.03 26.00 4.76
CA GLU A 61 -6.91 26.73 4.17
C GLU A 61 -5.76 26.77 5.17
N CYS A 62 -4.55 26.51 4.68
CA CYS A 62 -3.34 26.69 5.47
C CYS A 62 -2.16 27.12 4.59
N SER A 63 -1.20 27.79 5.21
CA SER A 63 0.12 28.03 4.65
C SER A 63 1.12 27.08 5.32
N GLN A 64 1.92 26.37 4.52
CA GLN A 64 3.04 25.55 4.99
C GLN A 64 4.33 26.37 4.87
N GLU A 65 4.97 26.64 5.99
CA GLU A 65 6.26 27.32 6.04
C GLU A 65 7.43 26.33 5.92
N GLN A 66 8.65 26.86 5.79
CA GLN A 66 9.85 26.05 5.72
C GLN A 66 9.98 25.11 6.94
N ASN A 67 10.27 23.84 6.67
CA ASN A 67 10.39 22.75 7.64
C ASN A 67 9.08 22.31 8.31
N GLU A 68 7.94 22.84 7.88
CA GLU A 68 6.64 22.31 8.30
C GLU A 68 6.24 21.09 7.46
N ILE A 69 5.32 20.28 7.99
CA ILE A 69 4.78 19.10 7.31
C ILE A 69 3.26 19.21 7.35
N ILE A 70 2.63 19.07 6.19
CA ILE A 70 1.19 18.89 6.08
C ILE A 70 0.89 17.43 5.80
N PHE A 71 -0.04 16.87 6.57
CA PHE A 71 -0.66 15.59 6.24
C PHE A 71 -1.99 15.84 5.54
N VAL A 72 -2.06 15.47 4.26
CA VAL A 72 -3.31 15.47 3.49
C VAL A 72 -3.93 14.08 3.56
N PRO A 73 -5.10 13.88 4.19
CA PRO A 73 -5.67 12.54 4.30
C PRO A 73 -6.09 11.99 2.93
N SER A 74 -6.02 10.67 2.77
CA SER A 74 -6.44 10.01 1.54
C SER A 74 -7.90 10.35 1.17
N GLY A 75 -8.15 10.56 -0.12
CA GLY A 75 -9.47 10.94 -0.64
C GLY A 75 -9.83 12.42 -0.50
N TRP A 76 -8.95 13.24 0.10
CA TRP A 76 -9.15 14.68 0.13
C TRP A 76 -8.61 15.32 -1.14
N TYR A 77 -9.46 16.12 -1.75
CA TYR A 77 -9.02 16.99 -2.82
C TYR A 77 -8.22 18.15 -2.25
N HIS A 78 -7.22 18.58 -2.99
CA HIS A 78 -6.38 19.68 -2.60
C HIS A 78 -5.88 20.49 -3.80
N GLN A 79 -5.80 21.80 -3.62
CA GLN A 79 -5.17 22.72 -4.56
C GLN A 79 -4.00 23.40 -3.86
N VAL A 80 -2.85 23.42 -4.53
CA VAL A 80 -1.58 23.90 -3.98
C VAL A 80 -1.10 25.08 -4.80
N HIS A 81 -0.73 26.17 -4.12
CA HIS A 81 -0.15 27.35 -4.74
C HIS A 81 1.14 27.74 -4.01
N ASN A 82 2.24 27.81 -4.74
CA ASN A 82 3.51 28.29 -4.21
C ASN A 82 3.44 29.82 -4.11
N LEU A 83 3.58 30.37 -2.90
CA LEU A 83 3.56 31.81 -2.68
C LEU A 83 4.91 32.47 -3.04
N GLU A 84 5.97 31.67 -3.05
CA GLU A 84 7.37 32.07 -3.29
C GLU A 84 8.09 30.99 -4.13
N ASP A 85 9.39 31.16 -4.40
CA ASP A 85 10.22 30.19 -5.12
C ASP A 85 10.43 28.90 -4.31
N THR A 86 9.43 28.02 -4.31
CA THR A 86 9.35 26.88 -3.38
C THR A 86 9.89 25.57 -3.94
N ILE A 87 10.68 24.87 -3.13
CA ILE A 87 10.98 23.45 -3.27
C ILE A 87 10.21 22.70 -2.16
N SER A 88 9.38 21.73 -2.56
CA SER A 88 8.66 20.85 -1.65
C SER A 88 8.92 19.39 -1.98
N ILE A 89 8.83 18.54 -0.95
CA ILE A 89 8.95 17.08 -1.09
C ILE A 89 7.64 16.48 -0.57
N ASN A 90 7.00 15.66 -1.39
CA ASN A 90 5.77 14.95 -1.04
C ASN A 90 6.00 13.43 -1.10
N HIS A 91 5.38 12.70 -0.17
CA HIS A 91 5.37 11.25 -0.17
C HIS A 91 3.94 10.74 0.04
N ASN A 92 3.50 9.87 -0.87
CA ASN A 92 2.27 9.10 -0.68
C ASN A 92 2.58 7.86 0.13
N TRP A 93 1.75 7.57 1.14
CA TRP A 93 1.89 6.37 1.97
C TRP A 93 0.62 5.53 1.92
N PHE A 94 0.81 4.22 1.97
CA PHE A 94 -0.28 3.28 2.14
C PHE A 94 0.12 2.17 3.11
N ASN A 95 -0.88 1.57 3.73
CA ASN A 95 -0.76 0.51 4.72
C ASN A 95 -2.03 -0.34 4.71
N ALA A 96 -2.14 -1.29 5.65
CA ALA A 96 -3.28 -2.19 5.73
C ALA A 96 -4.67 -1.50 5.76
N TYR A 97 -4.77 -0.27 6.28
CA TYR A 97 -6.03 0.47 6.36
C TYR A 97 -6.55 0.97 5.01
N ASN A 98 -5.68 1.24 4.04
CA ASN A 98 -6.05 1.82 2.75
C ASN A 98 -5.65 0.97 1.53
N LEU A 99 -5.20 -0.27 1.73
CA LEU A 99 -4.85 -1.17 0.62
C LEU A 99 -5.98 -1.37 -0.41
N SER A 100 -7.25 -1.33 0.01
CA SER A 100 -8.37 -1.43 -0.93
C SER A 100 -8.44 -0.23 -1.86
N TRP A 101 -8.23 0.99 -1.34
CA TRP A 101 -8.20 2.20 -2.15
C TRP A 101 -7.01 2.20 -3.13
N VAL A 102 -5.88 1.60 -2.73
CA VAL A 102 -4.74 1.40 -3.65
C VAL A 102 -5.10 0.43 -4.78
N LEU A 103 -5.79 -0.67 -4.47
CA LEU A 103 -6.27 -1.59 -5.50
C LEU A 103 -7.28 -0.92 -6.46
N ASP A 104 -8.20 -0.13 -5.92
CA ASP A 104 -9.18 0.62 -6.71
C ASP A 104 -8.51 1.64 -7.63
N LEU A 105 -7.50 2.36 -7.11
CA LEU A 105 -6.64 3.29 -7.86
C LEU A 105 -5.94 2.55 -9.02
N LEU A 106 -5.23 1.47 -8.73
CA LEU A 106 -4.52 0.67 -9.75
C LEU A 106 -5.47 0.14 -10.81
N SER A 107 -6.66 -0.32 -10.42
CA SER A 107 -7.66 -0.87 -11.34
C SER A 107 -8.21 0.21 -12.28
N ARG A 108 -8.48 1.40 -11.75
CA ARG A 108 -8.93 2.54 -12.55
C ARG A 108 -7.83 2.99 -13.51
N ASP A 109 -6.63 3.21 -13.01
CA ASP A 109 -5.52 3.73 -13.79
C ASP A 109 -5.08 2.72 -14.86
N TYR A 110 -5.18 1.41 -14.59
CA TYR A 110 -4.98 0.36 -15.58
C TYR A 110 -6.00 0.45 -16.72
N LYS A 111 -7.28 0.61 -16.36
CA LYS A 111 -8.36 0.76 -17.36
C LYS A 111 -8.11 1.98 -18.23
N GLU A 112 -7.72 3.10 -17.65
CA GLU A 112 -7.38 4.30 -18.40
C GLU A 112 -6.16 4.08 -19.29
N ALA A 113 -5.07 3.54 -18.74
CA ALA A 113 -3.86 3.24 -19.50
C ALA A 113 -4.13 2.35 -20.71
N LYS A 114 -5.01 1.35 -20.55
CA LYS A 114 -5.47 0.45 -21.61
C LYS A 114 -6.32 1.18 -22.67
N GLU A 115 -7.32 1.95 -22.24
CA GLU A 115 -8.19 2.72 -23.13
C GLU A 115 -7.39 3.73 -23.98
N TYR A 116 -6.36 4.35 -23.40
CA TYR A 116 -5.52 5.36 -24.08
C TYR A 116 -4.71 4.81 -25.26
N ILE A 117 -4.38 3.52 -25.26
CA ILE A 117 -3.54 2.89 -26.30
C ILE A 117 -4.30 1.82 -27.09
N GLU A 118 -5.62 1.74 -26.93
CA GLU A 118 -6.44 0.67 -27.51
C GLU A 118 -6.33 0.59 -29.04
N ASP A 119 -6.03 1.72 -29.70
CA ASP A 119 -5.86 1.86 -31.14
C ASP A 119 -4.69 1.05 -31.71
N ILE A 120 -3.67 0.74 -30.89
CA ILE A 120 -2.50 -0.05 -31.31
C ILE A 120 -2.58 -1.53 -30.92
N ARG A 121 -3.71 -2.00 -30.36
CA ARG A 121 -3.86 -3.38 -29.88
C ARG A 121 -3.51 -4.42 -30.94
N ASP A 122 -4.02 -4.27 -32.15
CA ASP A 122 -3.89 -5.27 -33.23
C ASP A 122 -2.49 -5.29 -33.87
N ILE A 123 -1.67 -4.28 -33.60
CA ILE A 123 -0.29 -4.16 -34.13
C ILE A 123 0.78 -4.31 -33.05
N CYS A 124 0.39 -4.54 -31.80
CA CYS A 124 1.28 -4.69 -30.65
C CYS A 124 1.35 -6.16 -30.22
N ASP A 125 2.54 -6.76 -30.31
CA ASP A 125 2.76 -8.16 -29.93
C ASP A 125 2.51 -8.43 -28.43
N ASP A 126 2.80 -7.45 -27.56
CA ASP A 126 2.63 -7.52 -26.10
C ASP A 126 1.84 -6.31 -25.59
N PHE A 127 0.56 -6.26 -25.96
CA PHE A 127 -0.34 -5.18 -25.56
C PHE A 127 -0.54 -5.11 -24.04
N GLU A 128 -0.62 -6.26 -23.37
CA GLU A 128 -0.83 -6.31 -21.92
C GLU A 128 0.41 -5.82 -21.16
N GLY A 129 1.61 -6.27 -21.53
CA GLY A 129 2.83 -5.76 -20.91
C GLY A 129 3.04 -4.27 -21.16
N LEU A 130 2.57 -3.74 -22.30
CA LEU A 130 2.54 -2.29 -22.52
C LEU A 130 1.57 -1.56 -21.57
N CYS A 131 0.36 -2.11 -21.36
CA CYS A 131 -0.57 -1.59 -20.36
C CYS A 131 0.05 -1.57 -18.96
N GLN A 132 0.71 -2.66 -18.53
CA GLN A 132 1.35 -2.76 -17.23
C GLN A 132 2.53 -1.80 -17.07
N ARG A 133 3.35 -1.59 -18.10
CA ARG A 133 4.44 -0.60 -18.08
C ARG A 133 3.91 0.83 -17.97
N ASN A 134 2.84 1.16 -18.70
CA ASN A 134 2.18 2.47 -18.59
C ASN A 134 1.56 2.68 -17.21
N LEU A 135 0.94 1.65 -16.64
CA LEU A 135 0.42 1.68 -15.27
C LEU A 135 1.53 1.97 -14.26
N ALA A 136 2.65 1.24 -14.34
CA ALA A 136 3.81 1.48 -13.46
C ALA A 136 4.37 2.89 -13.60
N ALA A 137 4.45 3.43 -14.83
CA ALA A 137 4.96 4.77 -15.07
C ALA A 137 4.05 5.87 -14.50
N ASN A 138 2.72 5.71 -14.57
CA ASN A 138 1.75 6.73 -14.15
C ASN A 138 1.40 6.63 -12.66
N THR A 139 1.24 5.42 -12.14
CA THR A 139 0.77 5.17 -10.76
C THR A 139 1.93 4.81 -9.83
N GLY A 140 3.12 4.54 -10.37
CA GLY A 140 4.33 4.18 -9.62
C GLY A 140 4.50 2.68 -9.36
N MET A 141 3.49 1.86 -9.68
CA MET A 141 3.55 0.40 -9.60
C MET A 141 2.55 -0.25 -10.55
N ASN A 142 2.86 -1.43 -11.07
CA ASN A 142 1.89 -2.27 -11.77
C ASN A 142 1.33 -3.37 -10.84
N PHE A 143 0.46 -4.24 -11.36
CA PHE A 143 -0.11 -5.30 -10.52
C PHE A 143 0.94 -6.31 -10.05
N SER A 144 1.97 -6.61 -10.84
CA SER A 144 3.07 -7.50 -10.45
C SER A 144 3.86 -6.93 -9.28
N ASP A 145 4.18 -5.65 -9.34
CA ASP A 145 4.84 -4.93 -8.24
C ASP A 145 3.96 -4.94 -6.98
N PHE A 146 2.65 -4.71 -7.13
CA PHE A 146 1.70 -4.74 -6.03
C PHE A 146 1.57 -6.13 -5.40
N PHE A 147 1.58 -7.19 -6.20
CA PHE A 147 1.59 -8.57 -5.70
C PHE A 147 2.88 -8.89 -4.95
N ILE A 148 4.05 -8.55 -5.50
CA ILE A 148 5.35 -8.72 -4.84
C ILE A 148 5.35 -7.99 -3.48
N PHE A 149 4.82 -6.76 -3.46
CA PHE A 149 4.62 -6.01 -2.22
C PHE A 149 3.76 -6.78 -1.21
N LEU A 150 2.56 -7.23 -1.61
CA LEU A 150 1.64 -7.96 -0.72
C LEU A 150 2.29 -9.21 -0.15
N SER A 151 2.99 -9.99 -0.99
CA SER A 151 3.64 -11.22 -0.56
C SER A 151 4.81 -10.97 0.38
N ARG A 152 5.68 -10.00 0.09
CA ARG A 152 6.80 -9.64 0.98
C ARG A 152 6.29 -9.15 2.32
N PHE A 153 5.29 -8.27 2.34
CA PHE A 153 4.72 -7.81 3.60
C PHE A 153 3.97 -8.91 4.35
N PHE A 154 3.30 -9.84 3.65
CA PHE A 154 2.70 -11.01 4.29
C PHE A 154 3.75 -11.83 5.04
N LEU A 155 4.86 -12.18 4.37
CA LEU A 155 5.95 -12.94 4.98
C LEU A 155 6.59 -12.18 6.15
N ALA A 156 6.88 -10.89 5.99
CA ALA A 156 7.48 -10.12 7.07
C ALA A 156 6.58 -10.09 8.32
N ASN A 157 5.27 -9.95 8.14
CA ASN A 157 4.28 -9.94 9.21
C ASN A 157 4.09 -11.33 9.86
N ILE A 158 3.99 -12.41 9.05
CA ILE A 158 3.86 -13.77 9.59
C ILE A 158 5.11 -14.14 10.40
N LEU A 159 6.30 -13.75 9.94
CA LEU A 159 7.55 -14.00 10.65
C LEU A 159 7.63 -13.23 11.97
N GLN A 160 7.20 -11.95 12.00
CA GLN A 160 7.12 -11.21 13.26
C GLN A 160 6.13 -11.87 14.22
N LEU A 161 4.98 -12.28 13.71
CA LEU A 161 3.94 -12.96 14.48
C LEU A 161 4.46 -14.24 15.16
N CYS A 162 5.17 -15.08 14.40
CA CYS A 162 5.78 -16.31 14.90
C CYS A 162 6.82 -16.05 16.00
N CYS A 163 7.64 -15.01 15.82
CA CYS A 163 8.67 -14.65 16.80
C CYS A 163 8.06 -14.27 18.16
N GLN A 164 7.00 -13.45 18.14
CA GLN A 164 6.38 -13.01 19.38
C GLN A 164 5.68 -14.15 20.13
N LEU A 165 5.05 -15.08 19.41
CA LEU A 165 4.42 -16.25 20.00
C LEU A 165 5.41 -17.16 20.75
N ARG A 166 6.71 -17.11 20.42
CA ARG A 166 7.76 -17.85 21.11
C ARG A 166 8.28 -17.15 22.36
N GLU A 167 8.33 -15.82 22.38
CA GLU A 167 8.91 -15.05 23.47
C GLU A 167 7.96 -14.87 24.67
N ASP A 168 6.66 -14.63 24.42
CA ASP A 168 5.69 -14.35 25.48
C ASP A 168 5.08 -15.60 26.13
N GLY A 169 5.28 -16.79 25.53
CA GLY A 169 4.51 -17.99 25.89
C GLY A 169 3.01 -17.84 25.61
N MET A 170 2.26 -18.95 25.64
CA MET A 170 0.85 -19.00 25.21
C MET A 170 -0.11 -18.08 26.00
N SER A 171 0.29 -17.47 27.12
CA SER A 171 -0.63 -16.82 28.06
C SER A 171 -0.80 -15.30 27.91
N GLY A 172 -0.13 -14.64 26.96
CA GLY A 172 -0.16 -13.16 26.83
C GLY A 172 -0.54 -12.60 25.46
N TRP A 173 -0.43 -13.41 24.40
CA TRP A 173 -0.40 -12.91 23.03
C TRP A 173 -1.71 -12.26 22.54
N SER A 174 -2.87 -12.87 22.82
CA SER A 174 -4.17 -12.30 22.44
C SER A 174 -4.45 -10.91 23.06
N SER A 175 -3.68 -10.53 24.09
CA SER A 175 -3.72 -9.17 24.67
C SER A 175 -2.72 -8.19 24.05
N SER A 176 -1.68 -8.68 23.34
CA SER A 176 -0.64 -7.86 22.73
C SER A 176 -1.21 -6.92 21.65
N LYS A 177 -0.76 -5.67 21.68
CA LYS A 177 -1.15 -4.67 20.67
C LYS A 177 -0.44 -4.93 19.34
N MET A 178 0.82 -5.34 19.39
CA MET A 178 1.59 -5.72 18.19
C MET A 178 0.93 -6.91 17.51
N ALA A 179 0.42 -7.86 18.28
CA ALA A 179 -0.35 -8.99 17.77
C ALA A 179 -1.53 -8.60 16.90
N LYS A 180 -2.38 -7.77 17.48
CA LYS A 180 -3.58 -7.27 16.82
C LYS A 180 -3.23 -6.56 15.52
N HIS A 181 -2.16 -5.76 15.52
CA HIS A 181 -1.69 -5.06 14.33
C HIS A 181 -1.15 -6.01 13.26
N LEU A 182 -0.30 -6.99 13.61
CA LEU A 182 0.22 -7.96 12.65
C LEU A 182 -0.90 -8.80 12.04
N VAL A 183 -1.85 -9.27 12.86
CA VAL A 183 -3.03 -10.02 12.39
C VAL A 183 -3.90 -9.17 11.48
N PHE A 184 -4.11 -7.89 11.81
CA PHE A 184 -4.84 -6.95 10.95
C PHE A 184 -4.16 -6.77 9.58
N ASN A 185 -2.84 -6.67 9.54
CA ASN A 185 -2.10 -6.60 8.28
C ASN A 185 -2.30 -7.87 7.44
N LEU A 186 -2.17 -9.05 8.05
CA LEU A 186 -2.38 -10.34 7.38
C LEU A 186 -3.81 -10.46 6.83
N ALA A 187 -4.82 -10.02 7.59
CA ALA A 187 -6.22 -9.98 7.18
C ALA A 187 -6.44 -9.07 5.96
N SER A 188 -5.84 -7.89 6.03
CA SER A 188 -5.95 -6.90 4.96
C SER A 188 -5.29 -7.41 3.68
N ILE A 189 -4.09 -8.00 3.76
CA ILE A 189 -3.41 -8.59 2.60
C ILE A 189 -4.22 -9.74 2.00
N ARG A 190 -4.72 -10.66 2.83
CA ARG A 190 -5.58 -11.78 2.38
C ARG A 190 -6.80 -11.29 1.61
N ARG A 191 -7.50 -10.31 2.17
CA ARG A 191 -8.69 -9.72 1.55
C ARG A 191 -8.39 -9.14 0.17
N ILE A 192 -7.27 -8.44 0.04
CA ILE A 192 -6.85 -7.83 -1.22
C ILE A 192 -6.40 -8.87 -2.23
N ALA A 193 -5.67 -9.90 -1.79
CA ALA A 193 -5.32 -11.04 -2.62
C ALA A 193 -6.57 -11.74 -3.16
N LEU A 194 -7.59 -11.96 -2.32
CA LEU A 194 -8.88 -12.51 -2.76
C LEU A 194 -9.57 -11.58 -3.80
N LYS A 195 -9.63 -10.27 -3.57
CA LYS A 195 -10.19 -9.32 -4.55
C LYS A 195 -9.45 -9.41 -5.89
N LEU A 196 -8.13 -9.44 -5.87
CA LEU A 196 -7.30 -9.59 -7.08
C LEU A 196 -7.57 -10.91 -7.82
N THR A 197 -7.90 -12.03 -7.14
CA THR A 197 -8.20 -13.31 -7.82
C THR A 197 -9.49 -13.25 -8.64
N SER A 198 -10.39 -12.32 -8.32
CA SER A 198 -11.65 -12.13 -9.03
C SER A 198 -11.55 -11.17 -10.23
N MET A 199 -10.36 -10.63 -10.52
CA MET A 199 -10.16 -9.63 -11.57
C MET A 199 -9.68 -10.26 -12.89
N ASP A 200 -10.40 -9.98 -13.98
CA ASP A 200 -10.19 -10.63 -15.29
C ASP A 200 -8.84 -10.29 -15.97
N PHE A 201 -8.24 -9.13 -15.69
CA PHE A 201 -7.00 -8.68 -16.34
C PHE A 201 -5.73 -9.35 -15.77
N VAL A 202 -5.83 -10.01 -14.62
CA VAL A 202 -4.74 -10.74 -13.94
C VAL A 202 -4.46 -12.09 -14.65
N ALA A 203 -5.33 -12.49 -15.59
CA ALA A 203 -5.28 -13.77 -16.31
C ALA A 203 -4.34 -13.78 -17.55
N GLY A 204 -3.60 -12.71 -17.82
CA GLY A 204 -2.60 -12.67 -18.89
C GLY A 204 -1.43 -13.64 -18.61
N ASN A 205 -1.02 -14.40 -19.63
CA ASN A 205 -0.10 -15.56 -19.60
C ASN A 205 1.30 -15.38 -18.96
N HIS A 206 1.61 -14.25 -18.36
CA HIS A 206 2.79 -14.05 -17.50
C HIS A 206 2.34 -14.07 -16.05
N GLY A 207 2.02 -15.28 -15.56
CA GLY A 207 1.55 -15.47 -14.20
C GLY A 207 2.47 -14.84 -13.16
N PHE A 208 1.88 -14.44 -12.03
CA PHE A 208 2.58 -13.91 -10.87
C PHE A 208 3.48 -14.99 -10.27
N PHE A 209 4.74 -15.04 -10.69
CA PHE A 209 5.71 -15.95 -10.13
C PHE A 209 6.43 -15.27 -8.97
N LEU A 210 6.26 -15.82 -7.77
CA LEU A 210 7.05 -15.44 -6.60
C LEU A 210 7.78 -16.67 -6.12
N ASP A 211 9.09 -16.73 -6.38
CA ASP A 211 9.94 -17.67 -5.68
C ASP A 211 10.15 -17.17 -4.26
N LEU A 212 9.39 -17.76 -3.34
CA LEU A 212 9.51 -17.49 -1.93
C LEU A 212 10.90 -17.84 -1.38
N MET A 213 11.54 -18.91 -1.87
CA MET A 213 12.90 -19.28 -1.46
C MET A 213 13.90 -18.21 -1.90
N GLU A 214 13.80 -17.74 -3.14
CA GLU A 214 14.62 -16.61 -3.63
C GLU A 214 14.35 -15.34 -2.82
N THR A 215 13.09 -15.09 -2.46
CA THR A 215 12.72 -13.95 -1.61
C THR A 215 13.38 -14.03 -0.24
N LEU A 216 13.60 -15.23 0.32
CA LEU A 216 14.26 -15.37 1.62
C LEU A 216 15.77 -15.16 1.57
N ASP A 217 16.37 -15.51 0.45
CA ASP A 217 17.79 -15.29 0.21
C ASP A 217 18.09 -13.86 -0.28
N ASP A 218 17.05 -13.08 -0.61
CA ASP A 218 17.16 -11.66 -0.95
C ASP A 218 17.58 -10.82 0.27
N PRO A 219 18.78 -10.20 0.27
CA PRO A 219 19.24 -9.37 1.37
C PRO A 219 18.33 -8.17 1.64
N ASN A 220 17.60 -7.66 0.64
CA ASN A 220 16.66 -6.55 0.83
C ASN A 220 15.41 -7.02 1.60
N PHE A 221 14.98 -8.26 1.39
CA PHE A 221 13.86 -8.83 2.13
C PHE A 221 14.25 -9.11 3.59
N LEU A 222 15.48 -9.55 3.81
CA LEU A 222 16.06 -9.65 5.14
C LEU A 222 16.04 -8.30 5.87
N GLU A 223 16.52 -7.25 5.22
CA GLU A 223 16.48 -5.89 5.74
C GLU A 223 15.05 -5.44 6.08
N LEU A 224 14.08 -5.69 5.18
CA LEU A 224 12.66 -5.44 5.43
C LEU A 224 12.17 -6.15 6.70
N CYS A 225 12.49 -7.43 6.89
CA CYS A 225 12.08 -8.19 8.07
C CYS A 225 12.68 -7.65 9.38
N LEU A 226 13.89 -7.10 9.33
CA LEU A 226 14.54 -6.46 10.47
C LEU A 226 13.87 -5.13 10.79
N ASP A 227 13.59 -4.33 9.77
CA ASP A 227 12.98 -3.02 9.93
C ASP A 227 11.53 -3.09 10.39
N VAL A 228 10.73 -4.00 9.82
CA VAL A 228 9.37 -4.27 10.30
C VAL A 228 9.39 -4.65 11.78
N GLY A 229 10.27 -5.57 12.19
CA GLY A 229 10.42 -5.94 13.60
C GLY A 229 10.79 -4.75 14.48
N ARG A 230 11.80 -3.98 14.07
CA ARG A 230 12.28 -2.78 14.79
C ARG A 230 11.19 -1.71 14.93
N ILE A 231 10.43 -1.46 13.87
CA ILE A 231 9.38 -0.44 13.85
C ILE A 231 8.24 -0.85 14.77
N TYR A 232 7.73 -2.08 14.65
CA TYR A 232 6.66 -2.55 15.52
C TYR A 232 7.10 -2.66 16.98
N GLY A 233 8.34 -3.08 17.25
CA GLY A 233 8.93 -3.06 18.58
C GLY A 233 8.95 -1.65 19.19
N LYS A 234 9.29 -0.62 18.40
CA LYS A 234 9.22 0.79 18.83
C LYS A 234 7.79 1.27 19.07
N ILE A 235 6.86 0.98 18.15
CA ILE A 235 5.45 1.41 18.24
C ILE A 235 4.78 0.81 19.48
N HIS A 236 5.15 -0.41 19.86
CA HIS A 236 4.53 -1.15 20.95
C HIS A 236 5.37 -1.26 22.22
N GLU A 237 6.53 -0.61 22.28
CA GLU A 237 7.48 -0.65 23.41
C GLU A 237 7.89 -2.09 23.81
N GLN A 238 8.06 -2.97 22.82
CA GLN A 238 8.41 -4.38 23.01
C GLN A 238 9.84 -4.69 22.55
N GLN A 239 10.48 -5.73 23.14
CA GLN A 239 11.82 -6.16 22.74
C GLN A 239 11.81 -6.81 21.34
N ASN A 240 12.90 -6.62 20.61
CA ASN A 240 13.08 -7.22 19.29
C ASN A 240 13.55 -8.68 19.40
N CYS A 241 12.93 -9.57 18.63
CA CYS A 241 13.40 -10.94 18.46
C CYS A 241 14.63 -11.04 17.55
N SER A 242 15.52 -12.02 17.83
CA SER A 242 16.72 -12.29 17.04
C SER A 242 16.39 -12.83 15.63
N PHE A 243 17.21 -12.47 14.63
CA PHE A 243 16.99 -12.88 13.25
C PHE A 243 17.18 -14.39 13.01
N ASP A 244 18.09 -15.04 13.74
CA ASP A 244 18.30 -16.50 13.62
C ASP A 244 17.04 -17.31 13.99
N THR A 245 16.23 -16.77 14.90
CA THR A 245 14.94 -17.35 15.26
C THR A 245 13.89 -17.20 14.14
N LYS A 246 13.94 -16.09 13.38
CA LYS A 246 13.11 -15.88 12.18
C LYS A 246 13.43 -16.93 11.11
N LYS A 247 14.72 -17.20 10.88
CA LYS A 247 15.19 -18.12 9.82
C LYS A 247 14.76 -19.58 10.05
N ALA A 248 14.70 -20.04 11.30
CA ALA A 248 14.24 -21.40 11.62
C ALA A 248 12.75 -21.62 11.30
N TRP A 249 11.89 -20.64 11.59
CA TRP A 249 10.45 -20.71 11.27
C TRP A 249 10.17 -20.61 9.77
N MET A 250 11.03 -19.90 9.04
CA MET A 250 10.93 -19.84 7.58
C MET A 250 10.98 -21.25 7.00
N VAL A 251 11.93 -22.08 7.43
CA VAL A 251 12.06 -23.48 6.99
C VAL A 251 10.77 -24.29 7.22
N GLU A 252 10.01 -24.01 8.29
CA GLU A 252 8.74 -24.70 8.54
C GLU A 252 7.58 -24.24 7.63
N PHE A 253 7.53 -22.98 7.18
CA PHE A 253 6.52 -22.54 6.20
C PHE A 253 6.95 -22.80 4.75
N LEU A 254 8.25 -22.99 4.51
CA LEU A 254 8.86 -23.15 3.19
C LEU A 254 8.54 -24.48 2.50
N ASP A 255 8.09 -25.51 3.22
CA ASP A 255 7.65 -26.78 2.61
C ASP A 255 6.48 -26.58 1.62
N TYR A 256 5.70 -25.49 1.79
CA TYR A 256 4.57 -25.15 0.91
C TYR A 256 4.93 -24.13 -0.19
N SER A 257 6.13 -23.54 -0.11
CA SER A 257 6.50 -22.33 -0.85
C SER A 257 6.83 -22.54 -2.32
N SER A 258 7.33 -23.73 -2.67
CA SER A 258 7.68 -24.15 -4.04
C SER A 258 6.47 -24.28 -4.98
N HIS A 259 5.26 -24.11 -4.45
CA HIS A 259 3.99 -24.26 -5.17
C HIS A 259 3.29 -22.94 -5.45
N ILE A 260 3.81 -21.79 -4.99
CA ILE A 260 3.16 -20.49 -5.24
C ILE A 260 3.51 -20.00 -6.64
N ARG A 261 2.61 -20.22 -7.60
CA ARG A 261 2.83 -19.83 -9.01
C ARG A 261 1.88 -18.76 -9.51
N ASN A 262 0.89 -18.44 -8.70
CA ASN A 262 -0.13 -17.46 -9.00
C ASN A 262 -0.78 -16.96 -7.70
N LEU A 263 -1.70 -16.04 -7.86
CA LEU A 263 -2.42 -15.42 -6.77
C LEU A 263 -3.35 -16.37 -5.99
N GLU A 264 -3.93 -17.38 -6.65
CA GLU A 264 -4.75 -18.40 -5.99
C GLU A 264 -3.89 -19.26 -5.05
N ASP A 265 -2.71 -19.66 -5.51
CA ASP A 265 -1.73 -20.37 -4.68
C ASP A 265 -1.27 -19.50 -3.51
N PHE A 266 -1.11 -18.19 -3.73
CA PHE A 266 -0.78 -17.25 -2.66
C PHE A 266 -1.89 -17.17 -1.62
N VAL A 267 -3.16 -17.07 -2.03
CA VAL A 267 -4.31 -17.10 -1.09
C VAL A 267 -4.32 -18.41 -0.29
N LYS A 268 -4.13 -19.56 -0.95
CA LYS A 268 -4.04 -20.87 -0.28
C LYS A 268 -2.89 -20.92 0.73
N PHE A 269 -1.75 -20.31 0.39
CA PHE A 269 -0.61 -20.22 1.28
C PHE A 269 -0.87 -19.33 2.50
N ILE A 270 -1.58 -18.20 2.33
CA ILE A 270 -2.03 -17.38 3.46
C ILE A 270 -2.92 -18.21 4.38
N ASP A 271 -3.93 -18.88 3.84
CA ASP A 271 -4.88 -19.72 4.60
C ASP A 271 -4.16 -20.85 5.35
N TYR A 272 -3.25 -21.55 4.67
CA TYR A 272 -2.40 -22.58 5.28
C TYR A 272 -1.57 -22.03 6.44
N SER A 273 -0.90 -20.90 6.22
CA SER A 273 0.01 -20.31 7.21
C SER A 273 -0.74 -19.90 8.49
N VAL A 274 -1.94 -19.34 8.32
CA VAL A 274 -2.83 -18.99 9.42
C VAL A 274 -3.31 -20.23 10.16
N ALA A 275 -3.80 -21.25 9.44
CA ALA A 275 -4.31 -22.48 10.05
C ALA A 275 -3.21 -23.19 10.86
N LYS A 276 -1.98 -23.23 10.33
CA LYS A 276 -0.81 -23.79 11.02
C LYS A 276 -0.50 -23.04 12.32
N LEU A 277 -0.56 -21.71 12.32
CA LEU A 277 -0.38 -20.91 13.54
C LEU A 277 -1.51 -21.17 14.55
N SER A 278 -2.76 -21.16 14.12
CA SER A 278 -3.91 -21.46 14.96
C SER A 278 -3.79 -22.82 15.66
N ALA A 279 -3.38 -23.86 14.92
CA ALA A 279 -3.19 -25.20 15.46
C ALA A 279 -2.00 -25.30 16.45
N THR A 280 -0.92 -24.57 16.17
CA THR A 280 0.30 -24.59 17.00
C THR A 280 0.06 -23.90 18.35
N PHE A 281 -0.76 -22.86 18.38
CA PHE A 281 -0.93 -21.99 19.56
C PHE A 281 -2.29 -22.12 20.26
N SER A 282 -3.16 -23.05 19.85
CA SER A 282 -4.50 -23.27 20.45
C SER A 282 -5.41 -22.02 20.48
N GLU A 283 -5.17 -21.05 19.59
CA GLU A 283 -5.89 -19.76 19.51
C GLU A 283 -6.67 -19.61 18.19
N GLU A 284 -7.24 -20.72 17.68
CA GLU A 284 -7.94 -20.78 16.39
C GLU A 284 -8.99 -19.69 16.22
N PHE A 285 -9.70 -19.34 17.30
CA PHE A 285 -10.75 -18.32 17.24
C PHE A 285 -10.22 -16.90 16.96
N PHE A 286 -9.05 -16.51 17.48
CA PHE A 286 -8.58 -15.11 17.37
C PHE A 286 -7.98 -14.81 16.00
N LEU A 287 -7.14 -15.70 15.46
CA LEU A 287 -6.53 -15.52 14.14
C LEU A 287 -7.56 -15.65 13.02
N VAL A 288 -8.45 -16.63 13.11
CA VAL A 288 -9.51 -16.84 12.10
C VAL A 288 -10.58 -15.74 12.17
N SER A 289 -10.98 -15.29 13.37
CA SER A 289 -11.91 -14.15 13.48
C SER A 289 -11.28 -12.83 13.06
N GLY A 290 -10.00 -12.59 13.32
CA GLY A 290 -9.29 -11.39 12.87
C GLY A 290 -9.22 -11.28 11.34
N LEU A 291 -9.06 -12.40 10.64
CA LEU A 291 -9.07 -12.43 9.17
C LEU A 291 -10.46 -12.26 8.56
N ASN A 292 -11.50 -12.74 9.24
CA ASN A 292 -12.86 -12.78 8.69
C ASN A 292 -13.76 -11.63 9.16
N ASN A 293 -13.52 -11.04 10.34
CA ASN A 293 -14.47 -10.16 11.04
C ASN A 293 -13.91 -8.79 11.49
N TRP A 294 -12.70 -8.38 11.08
CA TRP A 294 -12.18 -7.06 11.50
C TRP A 294 -12.93 -5.91 10.80
N PRO A 295 -13.41 -4.89 11.54
CA PRO A 295 -14.22 -3.82 10.97
C PRO A 295 -13.46 -3.07 9.88
N LEU A 296 -14.11 -2.96 8.73
CA LEU A 296 -13.62 -2.27 7.55
C LEU A 296 -13.97 -0.78 7.65
N PHE A 297 -13.05 0.08 7.23
CA PHE A 297 -13.37 1.48 6.92
C PHE A 297 -14.19 1.62 5.62
N GLU A 298 -14.64 0.51 5.01
CA GLU A 298 -15.45 0.51 3.78
C GLU A 298 -16.94 0.86 4.02
N ASP A 299 -17.39 0.93 5.29
CA ASP A 299 -18.78 1.25 5.67
C ASP A 299 -19.00 2.74 6.08
N GLN A 300 -18.14 3.69 5.70
CA GLN A 300 -18.31 5.13 5.97
C GLN A 300 -18.21 6.02 4.75
#